data_AF-A0A7J2HKE2-F1
#
_entry.id   AF-A0A7J2HKE2-F1
#
_cell.length_a   1.000
_cell.length_b   1.000
_cell.length_c   1.000
_cell.angle_alpha   90.00
_cell.angle_beta   90.00
_cell.angle_gamma   90.00
#
_symmetry.space_group_name_H-M   'P 1'
#
loop_
_entity.id
_entity.type
_entity.pdbx_description
1 polymer ?
#
loop_
_entity_poly.entity_id
_entity_poly.type
_entity_poly.pdbx_seq_one_letter_code
_entity_poly.pdbx_strand_id
1 'polypeptide(L)'
;KRDIREVRERIGDAILKVIIECCYLTDDEKILAAKICEEEGADYVKTSTGFGPGGAKLEDVRLLRRTLSPKVKIKAAGGIRTFEQAVKFIEAGADRIGTSSGVKIAEEGIRSAKIG
;
A
#
# COMPACT_ATOMS: atom_id res chain seq x y z
N LYS A 1 -11.73 6.10 -15.08
CA LYS A 1 -12.15 4.72 -15.45
C LYS A 1 -11.28 4.15 -16.58
N ARG A 2 -11.00 4.88 -17.67
CA ARG A 2 -10.21 4.38 -18.81
C ARG A 2 -8.75 3.97 -18.51
N ASP A 3 -8.01 4.79 -17.76
CA ASP A 3 -6.56 4.62 -17.56
C ASP A 3 -6.14 3.27 -16.93
N ILE A 4 -6.68 2.94 -15.74
CA ILE A 4 -6.34 1.69 -15.03
C ILE A 4 -6.76 0.45 -15.83
N ARG A 5 -7.95 0.48 -16.45
CA ARG A 5 -8.48 -0.63 -17.24
C ARG A 5 -7.59 -0.94 -18.45
N GLU A 6 -7.14 0.09 -19.16
CA GLU A 6 -6.25 -0.10 -20.31
C GLU A 6 -4.91 -0.75 -19.90
N VAL A 7 -4.38 -0.41 -18.73
CA VAL A 7 -3.21 -1.12 -18.19
C VAL A 7 -3.57 -2.57 -17.88
N ARG A 8 -4.67 -2.82 -17.17
CA ARG A 8 -5.12 -4.18 -16.81
C ARG A 8 -5.25 -5.10 -18.01
N GLU A 9 -5.82 -4.59 -19.11
CA GLU A 9 -6.03 -5.35 -20.36
C GLU A 9 -4.72 -5.67 -21.10
N ARG A 10 -3.65 -4.87 -20.90
CA ARG A 10 -2.38 -5.02 -21.63
C ARG A 10 -1.32 -5.83 -20.91
N ILE A 11 -1.41 -5.97 -19.59
CA ILE A 11 -0.34 -6.59 -18.78
C ILE A 11 -0.48 -8.12 -18.64
N GLY A 12 -1.49 -8.74 -19.28
CA GLY A 12 -1.76 -10.18 -19.15
C GLY A 12 -2.05 -10.57 -17.70
N ASP A 13 -1.38 -11.59 -17.18
CA ASP A 13 -1.56 -12.11 -15.82
C ASP A 13 -0.69 -11.42 -14.74
N ALA A 14 0.00 -10.33 -15.09
CA ALA A 14 0.84 -9.63 -14.12
C ALA A 14 0.01 -8.98 -13.00
N ILE A 15 0.59 -8.90 -11.79
CA ILE A 15 -0.04 -8.25 -10.63
C ILE A 15 -0.01 -6.72 -10.79
N LEU A 16 -1.19 -6.12 -10.98
CA LEU A 16 -1.39 -4.68 -11.09
C LEU A 16 -1.44 -4.02 -9.72
N LYS A 17 -0.58 -3.01 -9.52
CA LYS A 17 -0.57 -2.20 -8.30
C LYS A 17 -0.76 -0.75 -8.69
N VAL A 18 -1.87 -0.14 -8.29
CA VAL A 18 -2.17 1.25 -8.61
C VAL A 18 -1.76 2.13 -7.44
N ILE A 19 -0.94 3.14 -7.71
CA ILE A 19 -0.54 4.13 -6.70
C ILE A 19 -1.54 5.29 -6.74
N ILE A 20 -2.23 5.55 -5.62
CA ILE A 20 -3.20 6.65 -5.55
C ILE A 20 -2.62 7.95 -4.97
N GLU A 21 -1.38 7.88 -4.45
CA GLU A 21 -0.65 9.01 -3.87
C GLU A 21 -1.43 9.76 -2.78
N CYS A 22 -1.70 9.05 -1.67
CA CYS A 22 -2.57 9.52 -0.57
C CYS A 22 -2.23 10.91 -0.03
N CYS A 23 -0.98 11.36 -0.14
CA CYS A 23 -0.55 12.66 0.39
C CYS A 23 -1.18 13.88 -0.31
N TYR A 24 -1.79 13.69 -1.49
CA TYR A 24 -2.50 14.75 -2.22
C TYR A 24 -4.02 14.65 -2.13
N LEU A 25 -4.54 13.57 -1.53
CA LEU A 25 -5.96 13.28 -1.53
C LEU A 25 -6.57 13.52 -0.15
N THR A 26 -7.80 14.03 -0.15
CA THR A 26 -8.69 13.97 1.02
C THR A 26 -9.15 12.52 1.26
N ASP A 27 -9.74 12.26 2.43
CA ASP A 27 -10.22 10.91 2.76
C ASP A 27 -11.34 10.44 1.80
N ASP A 28 -12.24 11.34 1.39
CA ASP A 28 -13.29 11.02 0.41
C ASP A 28 -12.70 10.69 -0.97
N GLU A 29 -11.67 11.42 -1.39
CA GLU A 29 -10.95 11.14 -2.64
C GLU A 29 -10.17 9.82 -2.56
N LYS A 30 -9.57 9.48 -1.42
CA LYS A 30 -8.92 8.18 -1.21
C LYS A 30 -9.94 7.04 -1.31
N ILE A 31 -11.12 7.19 -0.71
CA ILE A 31 -12.21 6.21 -0.78
C ILE A 31 -12.63 6.01 -2.24
N LEU A 32 -12.88 7.12 -2.95
CA LEU A 32 -13.32 7.07 -4.35
C LEU A 32 -12.24 6.45 -5.25
N ALA A 33 -10.98 6.87 -5.11
CA ALA A 33 -9.87 6.33 -5.88
C ALA A 33 -9.67 4.83 -5.64
N ALA A 34 -9.76 4.39 -4.38
CA ALA A 34 -9.64 2.98 -4.02
C ALA A 34 -10.75 2.12 -4.66
N LYS A 35 -12.01 2.58 -4.60
CA LYS A 35 -13.14 1.90 -5.25
C LYS A 35 -12.97 1.83 -6.76
N ILE A 36 -12.52 2.92 -7.40
CA ILE A 36 -12.21 2.91 -8.83
C ILE A 36 -11.10 1.89 -9.13
N CYS A 37 -10.02 1.84 -8.34
CA CYS A 37 -8.96 0.85 -8.55
C CYS A 37 -9.50 -0.58 -8.49
N GLU A 38 -10.35 -0.89 -7.51
CA GLU A 38 -10.99 -2.20 -7.38
C GLU A 38 -11.91 -2.53 -8.55
N GLU A 39 -12.79 -1.61 -8.94
CA GLU A 39 -13.71 -1.77 -10.08
C GLU A 39 -12.98 -2.00 -11.40
N GLU A 40 -11.79 -1.41 -11.57
CA GLU A 40 -10.99 -1.51 -12.80
C GLU A 40 -9.95 -2.65 -12.78
N GLY A 41 -10.00 -3.52 -11.77
CA GLY A 41 -9.23 -4.77 -11.74
C GLY A 41 -7.82 -4.65 -11.18
N ALA A 42 -7.56 -3.68 -10.30
CA ALA A 42 -6.29 -3.61 -9.58
C ALA A 42 -6.20 -4.74 -8.54
N ASP A 43 -5.07 -5.45 -8.51
CA ASP A 43 -4.78 -6.45 -7.47
C ASP A 43 -4.35 -5.79 -6.16
N TYR A 44 -3.70 -4.62 -6.25
CA TYR A 44 -3.29 -3.82 -5.12
C TYR A 44 -3.62 -2.34 -5.31
N VAL A 45 -4.02 -1.70 -4.20
CA VAL A 45 -3.90 -0.26 -4.02
C VAL A 45 -2.64 0.04 -3.21
N LYS A 46 -1.81 0.94 -3.72
CA LYS A 46 -0.55 1.37 -3.12
C LYS A 46 -0.67 2.82 -2.63
N THR A 47 -0.19 3.09 -1.42
CA THR A 47 -0.36 4.41 -0.78
C THR A 47 0.40 5.52 -1.49
N SER A 48 1.72 5.38 -1.69
CA SER A 48 2.57 6.51 -2.10
C SER A 48 3.70 6.13 -3.06
N THR A 49 4.15 7.05 -3.91
CA THR A 49 5.36 6.84 -4.73
C THR A 49 6.63 6.91 -3.90
N GLY A 50 6.65 7.76 -2.87
CA GLY A 50 7.84 8.14 -2.11
C GLY A 50 8.53 9.41 -2.61
N PHE A 51 7.98 10.06 -3.65
CA PHE A 51 8.49 11.32 -4.21
C PHE A 51 7.58 12.53 -3.92
N GLY A 52 6.36 12.30 -3.43
CA GLY A 52 5.47 13.36 -2.94
C GLY A 52 5.89 13.93 -1.58
N PRO A 53 5.16 14.92 -1.05
CA PRO A 53 5.46 15.57 0.23
C PRO A 53 5.21 14.67 1.45
N GLY A 54 4.56 13.52 1.28
CA GLY A 54 4.26 12.57 2.36
C GLY A 54 4.36 11.11 1.91
N GLY A 55 4.65 10.23 2.86
CA GLY A 55 4.66 8.77 2.68
C GLY A 55 3.38 8.10 3.17
N ALA A 56 3.46 6.80 3.43
CA ALA A 56 2.35 6.06 4.02
C ALA A 56 2.03 6.54 5.44
N LYS A 57 0.75 6.62 5.78
CA LYS A 57 0.26 6.81 7.14
C LYS A 57 -0.63 5.65 7.58
N LEU A 58 -0.64 5.35 8.87
CA LEU A 58 -1.49 4.27 9.42
C LEU A 58 -2.98 4.55 9.20
N GLU A 59 -3.40 5.81 9.26
CA GLU A 59 -4.77 6.24 8.99
C GLU A 59 -5.20 5.93 7.56
N ASP A 60 -4.34 6.21 6.57
CA ASP A 60 -4.61 5.90 5.17
C ASP A 60 -4.78 4.39 4.94
N VAL A 61 -3.90 3.57 5.53
CA VAL A 61 -4.00 2.11 5.39
C VAL A 61 -5.27 1.56 6.01
N ARG A 62 -5.66 2.04 7.20
CA ARG A 62 -6.92 1.64 7.84
C ARG A 62 -8.14 2.08 7.02
N LEU A 63 -8.10 3.28 6.46
CA LEU A 63 -9.16 3.79 5.60
C LEU A 63 -9.32 2.93 4.33
N LEU A 64 -8.21 2.64 3.66
CA LEU A 64 -8.19 1.76 2.49
C LEU A 64 -8.69 0.36 2.85
N ARG A 65 -8.29 -0.19 4.01
CA ARG A 65 -8.71 -1.53 4.41
C ARG A 65 -10.21 -1.64 4.67
N ARG A 66 -10.83 -0.60 5.24
CA ARG A 66 -12.29 -0.51 5.41
C ARG A 66 -13.04 -0.28 4.09
N THR A 67 -12.36 0.27 3.08
CA THR A 67 -12.97 0.63 1.79
C THR A 67 -12.96 -0.52 0.79
N LEU A 68 -11.84 -1.22 0.68
CA LEU A 68 -11.59 -2.26 -0.32
C LEU A 68 -12.13 -3.62 0.13
N SER A 69 -12.65 -4.42 -0.78
CA SER A 69 -12.96 -5.82 -0.46
C SER A 69 -11.70 -6.62 -0.13
N PRO A 70 -11.81 -7.78 0.56
CA PRO A 70 -10.67 -8.65 0.87
C PRO A 70 -9.90 -9.16 -0.36
N LYS A 71 -10.47 -9.04 -1.57
CA LYS A 71 -9.81 -9.47 -2.82
C LYS A 71 -8.70 -8.50 -3.24
N VAL A 72 -8.84 -7.21 -2.94
CA VAL A 72 -7.84 -6.19 -3.25
C VAL A 72 -6.93 -5.99 -2.04
N LYS A 73 -5.63 -6.10 -2.31
CA LYS A 73 -4.58 -6.00 -1.29
C LYS A 73 -4.07 -4.57 -1.16
N ILE A 74 -3.45 -4.26 -0.02
CA ILE A 74 -2.90 -2.94 0.26
C ILE A 74 -1.37 -3.01 0.31
N LYS A 75 -0.71 -2.12 -0.44
CA LYS A 75 0.74 -1.92 -0.35
C LYS A 75 1.05 -0.57 0.31
N ALA A 76 1.50 -0.60 1.57
CA ALA A 76 1.99 0.58 2.26
C ALA A 76 3.42 0.89 1.77
N ALA A 77 3.67 2.12 1.31
CA ALA A 77 4.98 2.54 0.82
C ALA A 77 5.26 4.01 1.11
N GLY A 78 6.54 4.35 1.32
CA GLY A 78 7.01 5.70 1.61
C GLY A 78 7.26 5.91 3.10
N GLY A 79 8.53 6.13 3.47
CA GLY A 79 8.92 6.49 4.84
C GLY A 79 9.07 5.34 5.85
N ILE A 80 8.76 4.10 5.48
CA ILE A 80 8.82 2.92 6.36
C ILE A 80 10.26 2.39 6.42
N ARG A 81 10.96 2.56 7.55
CA ARG A 81 12.41 2.32 7.67
C ARG A 81 12.82 1.36 8.79
N THR A 82 11.90 1.01 9.70
CA THR A 82 12.17 0.12 10.83
C THR A 82 11.21 -1.07 10.84
N PHE A 83 11.63 -2.15 11.50
CA PHE A 83 10.81 -3.33 11.72
C PHE A 83 9.51 -2.99 12.46
N GLU A 84 9.59 -2.20 13.52
CA GLU A 84 8.42 -1.77 14.28
C GLU A 84 7.39 -1.01 13.41
N GLN A 85 7.85 -0.10 12.55
CA GLN A 85 6.97 0.59 11.61
C GLN A 85 6.31 -0.40 10.65
N ALA A 86 7.08 -1.33 10.07
CA ALA A 86 6.54 -2.34 9.16
C ALA A 86 5.45 -3.20 9.83
N VAL A 87 5.67 -3.63 11.07
CA VAL A 87 4.67 -4.37 11.86
C VAL A 87 3.39 -3.55 12.05
N LYS A 88 3.51 -2.29 12.49
CA LYS A 88 2.33 -1.40 12.67
C LYS A 88 1.51 -1.24 11.39
N PHE A 89 2.16 -1.18 10.23
CA PHE A 89 1.47 -1.10 8.94
C PHE A 89 0.76 -2.40 8.57
N ILE A 90 1.37 -3.55 8.85
CA ILE A 90 0.75 -4.87 8.63
C ILE A 90 -0.49 -5.00 9.53
N GLU A 91 -0.37 -4.68 10.82
CA GLU A 91 -1.48 -4.68 11.78
C GLU A 91 -2.59 -3.70 11.39
N ALA A 92 -2.26 -2.58 10.77
CA ALA A 92 -3.23 -1.63 10.24
C ALA A 92 -4.00 -2.14 9.01
N GLY A 93 -3.55 -3.24 8.38
CA GLY A 93 -4.21 -3.88 7.25
C GLY A 93 -3.41 -3.88 5.94
N ALA A 94 -2.11 -3.57 5.96
CA ALA A 94 -1.27 -3.68 4.76
C ALA A 94 -0.85 -5.14 4.49
N ASP A 95 -1.02 -5.60 3.25
CA ASP A 95 -0.59 -6.91 2.76
C ASP A 95 0.86 -6.92 2.24
N ARG A 96 1.41 -5.73 1.96
CA ARG A 96 2.77 -5.57 1.45
C ARG A 96 3.40 -4.26 1.91
N ILE A 97 4.69 -4.31 2.23
CA ILE A 97 5.51 -3.13 2.51
C ILE A 97 6.39 -2.81 1.29
N GLY A 98 6.42 -1.53 0.90
CA GLY A 98 7.36 -0.98 -0.06
C GLY A 98 8.38 -0.08 0.64
N THR A 99 9.65 -0.50 0.63
CA THR A 99 10.74 0.19 1.32
C THR A 99 12.09 -0.11 0.67
N SER A 100 13.02 0.84 0.72
CA SER A 100 14.44 0.64 0.38
C SER A 100 15.26 0.15 1.57
N SER A 101 14.72 0.19 2.79
CA SER A 101 15.38 -0.26 4.02
C SER A 101 15.14 -1.75 4.31
N GLY A 102 14.84 -2.56 3.29
CA GLY A 102 14.38 -3.95 3.44
C GLY A 102 15.35 -4.84 4.22
N VAL A 103 16.65 -4.77 3.92
CA VAL A 103 17.68 -5.56 4.62
C VAL A 103 17.72 -5.21 6.10
N LYS A 104 17.80 -3.91 6.43
CA LYS A 104 17.80 -3.42 7.82
C LYS A 104 16.57 -3.91 8.59
N ILE A 105 15.38 -3.78 8.00
CA ILE A 105 14.12 -4.21 8.60
C ILE A 105 14.12 -5.72 8.87
N ALA A 106 14.60 -6.52 7.93
CA ALA A 106 14.69 -7.98 8.10
C ALA A 106 15.66 -8.36 9.23
N GLU A 107 16.84 -7.73 9.28
CA GLU A 107 17.81 -7.95 10.36
C GLU A 107 17.27 -7.56 11.73
N GLU A 108 16.57 -6.41 11.83
CA GLU A 108 15.88 -5.99 13.05
C GLU A 108 14.85 -7.04 13.50
N GLY A 109 14.02 -7.55 12.58
CA GLY A 109 13.05 -8.60 12.88
C GLY A 109 13.70 -9.91 13.36
N ILE A 110 14.80 -10.34 12.73
CA ILE A 110 15.55 -11.52 13.17
C ILE A 110 16.12 -11.33 14.57
N ARG A 111 16.63 -10.14 14.90
CA ARG A 111 17.12 -9.83 16.25
C ARG A 111 16.01 -9.86 17.29
N SER A 112 14.85 -9.26 17.00
CA SER A 112 13.69 -9.26 17.90
C SER A 112 13.19 -10.68 18.21
N ALA A 113 13.21 -11.59 17.23
CA ALA A 113 12.78 -12.98 17.42
C ALA A 113 13.75 -13.85 18.22
N LYS A 114 15.01 -13.42 18.43
CA LYS A 114 16.00 -14.16 19.23
C LYS A 114 16.00 -13.76 20.71
N ILE A 115 15.32 -12.68 21.06
CA ILE A 115 15.32 -12.08 22.41
C ILE A 115 13.98 -12.35 23.13
N GLY A 116 12.93 -12.74 22.40
CA GLY A 116 11.64 -13.20 22.96
C GLY A 116 11.55 -14.71 22.96
#